data_AF-A0A8H3ADQ1-F1
#
_entry.id   AF-A0A8H3ADQ1-F1
#
_cell.length_a   1.000
_cell.length_b   1.000
_cell.length_c   1.000
_cell.angle_alpha   90.00
_cell.angle_beta   90.00
_cell.angle_gamma   90.00
#
_symmetry.space_group_name_H-M   'P 1'
#
loop_
_entity.id
_entity.type
_entity.pdbx_description
1 polymer ?
#
loop_
_entity_poly.entity_id
_entity_poly.type
_entity_poly.pdbx_seq_one_letter_code
_entity_poly.pdbx_strand_id
1 'polypeptide(L)'
;TPTYFQLLLADINACRDKSPTARDWRDVEQQLLTWQYQPGEHTFTESWMTITWYAVQESWRLGLLAYLYLAVCGTSSDDLRIQSCIRQTLQIVGAVKNCGSSNAHVSFFVQYLMVGICAQSELHRKAVRDKLSASNETKLWILRAPEFVPVLDHLWHGAAAGGRPIKWCDYMRSREAMLPVIL
;
A
#
# COMPACT_ATOMS: atom_id res chain seq x y z
N THR A 1 7.51 9.40 11.66
CA THR A 1 6.93 8.43 12.62
C THR A 1 5.80 7.66 11.92
N PRO A 2 5.36 6.48 12.40
CA PRO A 2 4.17 5.81 11.86
C PRO A 2 2.91 6.69 11.86
N THR A 3 2.75 7.54 12.87
CA THR A 3 1.65 8.51 12.98
C THR A 3 1.63 9.51 11.83
N TYR A 4 2.79 9.96 11.35
CA TYR A 4 2.88 10.87 10.21
C TYR A 4 2.21 10.31 8.96
N PHE A 5 2.47 9.04 8.62
CA PHE A 5 1.85 8.40 7.46
C PHE A 5 0.36 8.11 7.67
N GLN A 6 -0.10 7.91 8.90
CA GLN A 6 -1.52 7.78 9.21
C GLN A 6 -2.27 9.10 9.01
N LEU A 7 -1.66 10.24 9.37
CA LEU A 7 -2.24 11.57 9.11
C LEU A 7 -2.35 11.81 7.59
N LEU A 8 -1.27 11.54 6.83
CA LEU A 8 -1.31 11.66 5.39
C LEU A 8 -2.34 10.73 4.74
N LEU A 9 -2.49 9.49 5.24
CA LEU A 9 -3.55 8.59 4.78
C LEU A 9 -4.95 9.18 5.02
N ALA A 10 -5.18 9.79 6.19
CA ALA A 10 -6.45 10.45 6.48
C ALA A 10 -6.70 11.64 5.55
N ASP A 11 -5.68 12.45 5.25
CA ASP A 11 -5.78 13.53 4.27
C ASP A 11 -6.11 13.04 2.87
N ILE A 12 -5.45 11.96 2.41
CA ILE A 12 -5.73 11.35 1.10
C ILE A 12 -7.18 10.85 1.05
N ASN A 13 -7.66 10.21 2.12
CA ASN A 13 -9.05 9.77 2.21
C ASN A 13 -10.03 10.95 2.15
N ALA A 14 -9.75 12.05 2.88
CA ALA A 14 -10.56 13.26 2.82
C ALA A 14 -10.59 13.86 1.39
N CYS A 15 -9.45 13.87 0.69
CA CYS A 15 -9.36 14.30 -0.71
C CYS A 15 -10.21 13.41 -1.63
N ARG A 16 -10.07 12.08 -1.50
CA ARG A 16 -10.82 11.08 -2.28
C ARG A 16 -12.33 11.25 -2.08
N ASP A 17 -12.75 11.45 -0.84
CA ASP A 17 -14.16 11.58 -0.45
C ASP A 17 -14.71 12.98 -0.75
N LYS A 18 -13.88 13.88 -1.31
CA LYS A 18 -14.22 15.27 -1.62
C LYS A 18 -14.77 16.02 -0.40
N SER A 19 -14.18 15.74 0.77
CA SER A 19 -14.55 16.43 2.01
C SER A 19 -14.39 17.95 1.83
N PRO A 20 -15.34 18.77 2.32
CA PRO A 20 -15.21 20.23 2.29
C PRO A 20 -13.97 20.76 3.01
N THR A 21 -13.42 19.99 3.94
CA THR A 21 -12.24 20.32 4.73
C THR A 21 -10.95 19.68 4.20
N ALA A 22 -11.01 19.00 3.05
CA ALA A 22 -9.84 18.37 2.46
C ALA A 22 -8.81 19.41 2.02
N ARG A 23 -7.53 19.10 2.25
CA ARG A 23 -6.40 19.86 1.71
C ARG A 23 -6.31 19.67 0.18
N ASP A 24 -5.56 20.51 -0.54
CA ASP A 24 -5.22 20.19 -1.93
C ASP A 24 -4.34 18.94 -1.95
N TRP A 25 -4.71 17.97 -2.79
CA TRP A 25 -3.94 16.73 -2.94
C TRP A 25 -2.51 16.99 -3.41
N ARG A 26 -2.24 18.12 -4.09
CA ARG A 26 -0.89 18.54 -4.49
C ARG A 26 0.01 18.86 -3.30
N ASP A 27 -0.56 19.42 -2.24
CA ASP A 27 0.21 19.69 -1.00
C ASP A 27 0.59 18.38 -0.31
N VAL A 28 -0.31 17.38 -0.36
CA VAL A 28 -0.07 16.03 0.16
C VAL A 28 0.98 15.31 -0.68
N GLU A 29 0.88 15.40 -2.02
CA GLU A 29 1.89 14.86 -2.95
C GLU A 29 3.27 15.47 -2.65
N GLN A 30 3.36 16.79 -2.55
CA GLN A 30 4.62 17.48 -2.31
C GLN A 30 5.25 17.08 -0.96
N GLN A 31 4.44 16.87 0.07
CA GLN A 31 4.91 16.34 1.37
C GLN A 31 5.47 14.93 1.23
N LEU A 32 4.80 14.04 0.48
CA LEU A 32 5.27 12.68 0.23
C LEU A 32 6.54 12.63 -0.66
N LEU A 33 6.69 13.57 -1.59
CA LEU A 33 7.86 13.66 -2.46
C LEU A 33 9.08 14.25 -1.76
N THR A 34 8.88 15.23 -0.88
CA THR A 34 9.97 15.88 -0.13
C THR A 34 10.27 15.21 1.21
N TRP A 35 9.49 14.20 1.59
CA TRP A 35 9.74 13.43 2.80
C TRP A 35 11.17 12.86 2.79
N GLN A 36 11.85 13.05 3.91
CA GLN A 36 13.16 12.48 4.18
C GLN A 36 13.12 11.80 5.53
N TYR A 37 13.87 10.70 5.65
CA TYR A 37 14.09 10.03 6.91
C TYR A 37 14.68 11.00 7.94
N GLN A 38 14.04 11.09 9.10
CA GLN A 38 14.51 11.88 10.22
C GLN A 38 15.10 10.94 11.28
N PRO A 39 16.44 10.86 11.43
CA PRO A 39 17.08 10.11 12.49
C PRO A 39 16.90 10.87 13.81
N GLY A 40 15.75 10.71 14.48
CA GLY A 40 15.44 11.56 15.64
C GLY A 40 14.63 10.96 16.77
N GLU A 41 13.89 9.86 16.57
CA GLU A 41 12.97 9.38 17.63
C GLU A 41 13.35 8.06 18.28
N HIS A 42 14.17 7.24 17.61
CA HIS A 42 14.53 5.92 18.11
C HIS A 42 16.00 5.65 17.78
N THR A 43 16.84 5.56 18.80
CA THR A 43 18.21 5.03 18.67
C THR A 43 18.12 3.51 18.68
N PHE A 44 18.15 2.89 17.50
CA PHE A 44 18.28 1.44 17.41
C PHE A 44 19.71 1.02 17.74
N THR A 45 19.85 -0.01 18.58
CA THR A 45 21.15 -0.60 18.92
C THR A 45 21.79 -1.34 17.76
N GLU A 46 20.98 -1.90 16.85
CA GLU A 46 21.45 -2.71 15.74
C GLU A 46 21.21 -2.01 14.39
N SER A 47 22.23 -2.00 13.52
CA SER A 47 22.17 -1.31 12.22
C SER A 47 21.08 -1.84 11.29
N TRP A 48 20.79 -3.15 11.34
CA TRP A 48 19.73 -3.76 10.53
C TRP A 48 18.33 -3.30 10.95
N MET A 49 18.12 -2.93 12.22
CA MET A 49 16.86 -2.37 12.69
C MET A 49 16.63 -0.97 12.10
N THR A 50 17.68 -0.14 12.04
CA THR A 50 17.62 1.17 11.37
C THR A 50 17.26 1.03 9.89
N ILE A 51 17.91 0.09 9.19
CA ILE A 51 17.64 -0.19 7.78
C ILE A 51 16.20 -0.70 7.59
N THR A 52 15.74 -1.62 8.44
CA THR A 52 14.38 -2.15 8.41
C THR A 52 13.35 -1.06 8.67
N TRP A 53 13.61 -0.18 9.63
CA TRP A 53 12.72 0.93 9.97
C TRP A 53 12.63 1.95 8.84
N TYR A 54 13.76 2.31 8.24
CA TYR A 54 13.81 3.15 7.04
C TYR A 54 13.00 2.53 5.90
N ALA A 55 13.21 1.24 5.63
CA ALA A 55 12.47 0.50 4.61
C ALA A 55 10.95 0.49 4.86
N VAL A 56 10.52 0.32 6.11
CA VAL A 56 9.10 0.42 6.47
C VAL A 56 8.56 1.81 6.12
N GLN A 57 9.22 2.88 6.56
CA GLN A 57 8.76 4.24 6.30
C GLN A 57 8.73 4.58 4.80
N GLU A 58 9.78 4.20 4.07
CA GLU A 58 9.85 4.41 2.63
C GLU A 58 8.74 3.63 1.89
N SER A 59 8.45 2.40 2.32
CA SER A 59 7.35 1.62 1.75
C SER A 59 5.97 2.25 2.02
N TRP A 60 5.78 2.94 3.15
CA TRP A 60 4.57 3.72 3.41
C TRP A 60 4.47 4.92 2.47
N ARG A 61 5.57 5.67 2.30
CA ARG A 61 5.63 6.81 1.38
C ARG A 61 5.23 6.39 -0.05
N LEU A 62 5.81 5.30 -0.55
CA LEU A 62 5.51 4.76 -1.88
C LEU A 62 4.07 4.24 -2.00
N GLY A 63 3.58 3.54 -0.98
CA GLY A 63 2.20 3.05 -0.94
C GLY A 63 1.17 4.19 -0.97
N LEU A 64 1.41 5.26 -0.21
CA LEU A 64 0.54 6.44 -0.19
C LEU A 64 0.59 7.25 -1.48
N LEU A 65 1.77 7.38 -2.12
CA LEU A 65 1.87 8.01 -3.45
C LEU A 65 1.06 7.24 -4.49
N ALA A 66 1.22 5.91 -4.53
CA ALA A 66 0.43 5.06 -5.44
C ALA A 66 -1.07 5.19 -5.16
N TYR A 67 -1.47 5.24 -3.89
CA TYR A 67 -2.87 5.40 -3.49
C TYR A 67 -3.43 6.78 -3.88
N LEU A 68 -2.68 7.86 -3.63
CA LEU A 68 -3.04 9.23 -4.01
C LEU A 68 -3.32 9.33 -5.52
N TYR A 69 -2.40 8.83 -6.34
CA TYR A 69 -2.57 8.87 -7.79
C TYR A 69 -3.78 8.06 -8.26
N LEU A 70 -3.91 6.83 -7.75
CA LEU A 70 -4.98 5.94 -8.17
C LEU A 70 -6.37 6.42 -7.72
N ALA A 71 -6.50 6.83 -6.46
CA ALA A 71 -7.79 7.10 -5.82
C ALA A 71 -8.23 8.56 -5.89
N VAL A 72 -7.30 9.51 -5.88
CA VAL A 72 -7.62 10.95 -5.89
C VAL A 72 -7.40 11.54 -7.28
N CYS A 73 -6.24 11.30 -7.90
CA CYS A 73 -5.96 11.83 -9.24
C CYS A 73 -6.71 11.08 -10.35
N GLY A 74 -7.28 9.91 -10.06
CA GLY A 74 -8.06 9.10 -11.00
C GLY A 74 -7.22 8.48 -12.12
N THR A 75 -5.90 8.38 -11.92
CA THR A 75 -4.98 7.78 -12.90
C THR A 75 -5.18 6.28 -12.96
N SER A 76 -4.85 5.64 -14.09
CA SER A 76 -4.90 4.18 -14.19
C SER A 76 -3.62 3.54 -13.65
N SER A 77 -3.69 2.27 -13.26
CA SER A 77 -2.59 1.57 -12.59
C SER A 77 -1.33 1.41 -13.45
N ASP A 78 -1.40 1.60 -14.77
CA ASP A 78 -0.25 1.66 -15.69
C ASP A 78 0.46 3.02 -15.74
N ASP A 79 -0.03 4.04 -15.03
CA ASP A 79 0.68 5.31 -14.88
C ASP A 79 2.11 5.05 -14.39
N LEU A 80 3.09 5.67 -15.06
CA LEU A 80 4.51 5.44 -14.81
C LEU A 80 4.91 5.72 -13.35
N ARG A 81 4.25 6.68 -12.69
CA ARG A 81 4.51 7.03 -11.29
C ARG A 81 4.01 5.92 -10.37
N ILE A 82 2.80 5.40 -10.62
CA ILE A 82 2.26 4.25 -9.88
C ILE A 82 3.17 3.04 -10.07
N GLN A 83 3.49 2.69 -11.31
CA GLN A 83 4.35 1.54 -11.61
C GLN A 83 5.74 1.67 -10.99
N SER A 84 6.30 2.88 -10.94
CA SER A 84 7.54 3.15 -10.21
C SER A 84 7.40 2.88 -8.71
N CYS A 85 6.32 3.36 -8.09
CA CYS A 85 6.04 3.12 -6.66
C CYS A 85 5.89 1.62 -6.35
N ILE A 86 5.16 0.88 -7.19
CA ILE A 86 4.94 -0.57 -7.02
C ILE A 86 6.25 -1.35 -7.13
N ARG A 87 7.09 -1.05 -8.14
CA ARG A 87 8.39 -1.70 -8.29
C ARG A 87 9.32 -1.44 -7.11
N GLN A 88 9.43 -0.19 -6.66
CA GLN A 88 10.26 0.17 -5.51
C GLN A 88 9.75 -0.49 -4.23
N THR A 89 8.43 -0.55 -4.04
CA THR A 89 7.82 -1.23 -2.89
C THR A 89 8.21 -2.71 -2.84
N LEU A 90 8.14 -3.42 -3.98
CA LEU A 90 8.55 -4.82 -4.07
C LEU A 90 10.04 -5.01 -3.76
N GLN A 91 10.91 -4.11 -4.24
CA GLN A 91 12.35 -4.15 -3.93
C GLN A 91 12.61 -3.98 -2.43
N ILE A 92 11.96 -3.01 -1.79
CA ILE A 92 12.10 -2.72 -0.36
C ILE A 92 11.65 -3.91 0.48
N VAL A 93 10.45 -4.44 0.20
CA VAL A 93 9.91 -5.58 0.95
C VAL A 93 10.77 -6.83 0.74
N GLY A 94 11.31 -7.03 -0.46
CA GLY A 94 12.27 -8.10 -0.75
C GLY A 94 13.59 -7.94 0.02
N ALA A 95 14.13 -6.72 0.08
CA ALA A 95 15.37 -6.42 0.79
C ALA A 95 15.24 -6.67 2.30
N VAL A 96 14.15 -6.20 2.93
CA VAL A 96 13.90 -6.40 4.37
C VAL A 96 13.81 -7.88 4.72
N LYS A 97 13.18 -8.71 3.87
CA LYS A 97 13.11 -10.17 4.09
C LYS A 97 14.51 -10.81 4.13
N ASN A 98 15.46 -10.27 3.37
CA ASN A 98 16.82 -10.79 3.28
C ASN A 98 17.75 -10.24 4.39
N CYS A 99 17.34 -9.20 5.12
CA CYS A 99 18.13 -8.57 6.18
C CYS A 99 18.20 -9.36 7.51
N GLY A 100 17.80 -10.65 7.52
CA GLY A 100 18.26 -11.60 8.53
C GLY A 100 17.47 -11.70 9.85
N SER A 101 16.32 -11.05 10.01
CA SER A 101 15.54 -11.18 11.25
C SER A 101 14.59 -12.39 11.22
N SER A 102 14.93 -13.50 11.89
CA SER A 102 13.98 -14.63 12.05
C SER A 102 12.84 -14.35 13.02
N ASN A 103 12.93 -13.30 13.85
CA ASN A 103 12.03 -13.09 14.98
C ASN A 103 11.19 -11.80 14.95
N ALA A 104 11.49 -10.83 14.06
CA ALA A 104 10.73 -9.59 13.96
C ALA A 104 9.77 -9.63 12.75
N HIS A 105 8.49 -9.92 13.01
CA HIS A 105 7.49 -9.98 11.94
C HIS A 105 6.98 -8.58 11.58
N VAL A 106 7.63 -7.92 10.63
CA VAL A 106 7.18 -6.63 10.10
C VAL A 106 6.00 -6.86 9.15
N SER A 107 4.84 -6.26 9.46
CA SER A 107 3.66 -6.35 8.59
C SER A 107 3.73 -5.30 7.48
N PHE A 108 3.69 -5.77 6.23
CA PHE A 108 3.63 -4.96 5.01
C PHE A 108 2.25 -5.04 4.34
N PHE A 109 1.18 -5.17 5.13
CA PHE A 109 -0.17 -5.39 4.60
C PHE A 109 -0.61 -4.33 3.57
N VAL A 110 -0.49 -3.04 3.91
CA VAL A 110 -0.91 -1.94 3.02
C VAL A 110 -0.11 -1.95 1.72
N GLN A 111 1.18 -2.25 1.82
CA GLN A 111 2.08 -2.36 0.68
C GLN A 111 1.67 -3.51 -0.24
N TYR A 112 1.42 -4.71 0.31
CA TYR A 112 0.95 -5.85 -0.48
C TYR A 112 -0.44 -5.61 -1.08
N LEU A 113 -1.34 -4.95 -0.35
CA LEU A 113 -2.65 -4.57 -0.89
C LEU A 113 -2.50 -3.62 -2.09
N MET A 114 -1.69 -2.56 -1.97
CA MET A 114 -1.46 -1.63 -3.07
C MET A 114 -0.78 -2.27 -4.28
N VAL A 115 0.22 -3.14 -4.04
CA VAL A 115 0.84 -3.95 -5.10
C VAL A 115 -0.20 -4.85 -5.77
N GLY A 116 -1.05 -5.52 -4.99
CA GLY A 116 -2.10 -6.40 -5.50
C GLY A 116 -3.13 -5.68 -6.37
N ILE A 117 -3.60 -4.51 -5.93
CA ILE A 117 -4.52 -3.66 -6.68
C ILE A 117 -3.92 -3.26 -8.03
N CYS A 118 -2.62 -2.93 -8.04
CA CYS A 118 -1.92 -2.45 -9.24
C CYS A 118 -1.20 -3.56 -10.04
N ALA A 119 -1.37 -4.84 -9.67
CA ALA A 119 -0.62 -5.95 -10.25
C ALA A 119 -1.10 -6.29 -11.67
N GLN A 120 -0.20 -6.11 -12.64
CA GLN A 120 -0.43 -6.47 -14.05
C GLN A 120 0.18 -7.83 -14.43
N SER A 121 1.10 -8.37 -13.62
CA SER A 121 1.71 -9.69 -13.87
C SER A 121 1.16 -10.74 -12.90
N GLU A 122 0.94 -11.95 -13.42
CA GLU A 122 0.52 -13.10 -12.61
C GLU A 122 1.55 -13.46 -11.53
N LEU A 123 2.84 -13.20 -11.80
CA LEU A 123 3.90 -13.36 -10.81
C LEU A 123 3.69 -12.47 -9.58
N HIS A 124 3.38 -11.18 -9.79
CA HIS A 124 3.10 -10.26 -8.67
C HIS A 124 1.81 -10.65 -7.94
N ARG A 125 0.75 -11.04 -8.69
CA ARG A 125 -0.52 -11.47 -8.10
C ARG A 125 -0.35 -12.66 -7.18
N LYS A 126 0.36 -13.70 -7.65
CA LYS A 126 0.68 -14.88 -6.84
C LYS A 126 1.46 -14.52 -5.59
N ALA A 127 2.52 -13.71 -5.72
CA ALA A 127 3.33 -13.29 -4.59
C ALA A 127 2.53 -12.51 -3.54
N VAL A 128 1.64 -11.61 -3.97
CA VAL A 128 0.74 -10.86 -3.09
C VAL A 128 -0.25 -11.80 -2.40
N ARG A 129 -0.88 -12.70 -3.15
CA ARG A 129 -1.84 -13.67 -2.62
C ARG A 129 -1.22 -14.50 -1.51
N ASP A 130 -0.07 -15.14 -1.78
CA ASP A 130 0.63 -15.98 -0.82
C ASP A 130 0.95 -15.21 0.48
N LYS A 131 1.31 -13.92 0.34
CA LYS A 131 1.67 -13.06 1.47
C LYS A 131 0.48 -12.60 2.31
N LEU A 132 -0.62 -12.23 1.66
CA LEU A 132 -1.84 -11.85 2.37
C LEU A 132 -2.50 -13.07 3.04
N SER A 133 -2.46 -14.24 2.41
CA SER A 133 -2.97 -15.49 3.00
C SER A 133 -2.17 -15.98 4.20
N ALA A 134 -0.84 -15.80 4.20
CA ALA A 134 0.02 -16.21 5.31
C ALA A 134 0.02 -15.23 6.49
N SER A 135 -0.56 -14.03 6.33
CA SER A 135 -0.55 -12.99 7.36
C SER A 135 -1.72 -13.16 8.33
N ASN A 136 -1.45 -13.72 9.51
CA ASN A 136 -2.45 -13.89 10.57
C ASN A 136 -2.67 -12.63 11.43
N GLU A 137 -1.85 -11.59 11.26
CA GLU A 137 -1.90 -10.40 12.11
C GLU A 137 -1.81 -9.08 11.32
N THR A 138 -2.83 -8.25 11.51
CA THR A 138 -2.75 -6.81 11.29
C THR A 138 -3.22 -6.09 12.56
N LYS A 139 -2.33 -5.31 13.19
CA LYS A 139 -2.66 -4.40 14.31
C LYS A 139 -3.47 -3.16 13.87
N LEU A 140 -3.92 -3.12 12.60
CA LEU A 140 -4.88 -2.13 12.09
C LEU A 140 -6.28 -2.69 12.35
N TRP A 141 -6.85 -2.26 13.47
CA TRP A 141 -7.90 -2.84 14.31
C TRP A 141 -9.25 -3.31 13.70
N ILE A 142 -9.42 -3.43 12.38
CA ILE A 142 -10.67 -3.93 11.78
C ILE A 142 -10.45 -4.84 10.55
N LEU A 143 -9.29 -4.78 9.88
CA LEU A 143 -9.09 -5.44 8.58
C LEU A 143 -8.10 -6.59 8.70
N ARG A 144 -8.54 -7.82 8.41
CA ARG A 144 -7.64 -8.98 8.36
C ARG A 144 -7.07 -9.13 6.96
N ALA A 145 -5.75 -9.20 6.85
CA ALA A 145 -5.09 -9.33 5.54
C ALA A 145 -5.67 -10.44 4.64
N PRO A 146 -6.05 -11.63 5.15
CA PRO A 146 -6.66 -12.67 4.33
C PRO A 146 -8.04 -12.32 3.73
N GLU A 147 -8.81 -11.42 4.35
CA GLU A 147 -10.13 -10.99 3.85
C GLU A 147 -10.05 -10.22 2.53
N PHE A 148 -8.86 -9.68 2.20
CA PHE A 148 -8.64 -8.97 0.94
C PHE A 148 -8.23 -9.90 -0.20
N VAL A 149 -7.91 -11.17 0.07
CA VAL A 149 -7.56 -12.12 -1.00
C VAL A 149 -8.74 -12.35 -1.96
N PRO A 150 -9.98 -12.63 -1.50
CA PRO A 150 -11.13 -12.74 -2.39
C PRO A 150 -11.41 -11.45 -3.19
N VAL A 151 -11.20 -10.28 -2.59
CA VAL A 151 -11.35 -8.97 -3.26
C VAL A 151 -10.39 -8.86 -4.45
N LEU A 152 -9.12 -9.18 -4.22
CA LEU A 152 -8.10 -9.13 -5.25
C LEU A 152 -8.33 -10.20 -6.33
N ASP A 153 -8.77 -11.40 -5.95
CA ASP A 153 -9.13 -12.44 -6.90
C ASP A 153 -10.27 -12.01 -7.82
N HIS A 154 -11.32 -11.41 -7.27
CA HIS A 154 -12.41 -10.88 -8.06
C HIS A 154 -11.92 -9.79 -9.02
N LEU A 155 -11.04 -8.89 -8.55
CA LEU A 155 -10.44 -7.84 -9.39
C LEU A 155 -9.61 -8.44 -10.53
N TRP A 156 -8.74 -9.41 -10.23
CA TRP A 156 -7.82 -10.06 -11.17
C TRP A 156 -8.52 -10.90 -12.23
N HIS A 157 -9.63 -11.55 -11.91
CA HIS A 157 -10.43 -12.31 -12.87
C HIS A 157 -11.50 -11.45 -13.57
N GLY A 158 -11.76 -10.23 -13.07
CA GLY A 158 -12.70 -9.28 -13.65
C GLY A 158 -12.04 -8.15 -14.42
N ALA A 159 -12.06 -6.94 -13.84
CA ALA A 159 -11.57 -5.73 -14.49
C ALA A 159 -10.09 -5.82 -14.89
N ALA A 160 -9.25 -6.44 -14.06
CA ALA A 160 -7.83 -6.59 -14.31
C ALA A 160 -7.47 -7.88 -15.10
N ALA A 161 -8.45 -8.63 -15.62
CA ALA A 161 -8.19 -9.87 -16.35
C ALA A 161 -7.16 -9.67 -17.48
N GLY A 162 -6.23 -10.61 -17.61
CA GLY A 162 -5.14 -10.53 -18.60
C GLY A 162 -4.11 -9.44 -18.31
N GLY A 163 -3.99 -8.96 -17.07
CA GLY A 163 -3.04 -7.91 -16.70
C GLY A 163 -3.49 -6.49 -17.06
N ARG A 164 -4.77 -6.30 -17.41
CA ARG A 164 -5.30 -4.99 -17.79
C ARG A 164 -5.13 -3.97 -16.65
N PRO A 165 -4.79 -2.71 -16.98
CA PRO A 165 -4.71 -1.67 -15.98
C PRO A 165 -6.11 -1.34 -15.45
N ILE A 166 -6.16 -0.91 -14.20
CA ILE A 166 -7.42 -0.62 -13.50
C ILE A 166 -7.45 0.83 -13.03
N LYS A 167 -8.62 1.30 -12.66
CA LYS A 167 -8.82 2.52 -11.88
C LYS A 167 -9.30 2.17 -10.48
N TRP A 168 -9.27 3.16 -9.58
CA TRP A 168 -9.77 2.99 -8.22
C TRP A 168 -11.21 2.46 -8.15
N CYS A 169 -12.08 2.89 -9.05
CA CYS A 169 -13.47 2.43 -9.09
C CYS A 169 -13.61 0.93 -9.38
N ASP A 170 -12.69 0.32 -10.12
CA ASP A 170 -12.70 -1.12 -10.41
C ASP A 170 -12.38 -1.93 -9.14
N TYR A 171 -11.41 -1.44 -8.35
CA TYR A 171 -11.11 -2.00 -7.04
C TYR A 171 -12.31 -1.86 -6.09
N MET A 172 -12.94 -0.69 -6.04
CA MET A 172 -14.11 -0.47 -5.17
C MET A 172 -15.26 -1.42 -5.49
N ARG A 173 -15.58 -1.63 -6.77
CA ARG A 173 -16.61 -2.63 -7.16
C ARG A 173 -16.26 -4.04 -6.71
N SER A 174 -14.98 -4.43 -6.80
CA SER A 174 -14.54 -5.74 -6.33
C SER A 174 -14.60 -5.88 -4.81
N ARG A 175 -14.27 -4.80 -4.09
CA ARG A 175 -14.39 -4.74 -2.63
C ARG A 175 -15.85 -4.85 -2.20
N GLU A 176 -16.75 -4.10 -2.82
CA GLU A 176 -18.19 -4.15 -2.53
C GLU A 176 -18.79 -5.53 -2.80
N ALA A 177 -18.36 -6.21 -3.86
CA ALA A 177 -18.84 -7.55 -4.19
C ALA A 177 -18.38 -8.62 -3.19
N MET A 178 -17.16 -8.53 -2.67
CA MET A 178 -16.54 -9.58 -1.84
C MET A 178 -16.57 -9.28 -0.33
N LEU A 179 -16.65 -8.01 0.04
CA LEU A 179 -16.74 -7.53 1.43
C LEU A 179 -17.94 -6.56 1.55
N PRO A 180 -19.18 -7.05 1.39
CA PRO A 180 -20.35 -6.21 1.52
C PRO A 180 -20.42 -5.65 2.94
N VAL A 181 -20.64 -4.34 3.05
CA VAL A 181 -20.96 -3.71 4.34
C VAL A 181 -22.38 -4.12 4.66
N ILE A 182 -22.54 -5.11 5.54
CA ILE A 182 -23.85 -5.42 6.14
C ILE A 182 -24.14 -4.24 7.08
N LEU A 183 -25.04 -3.35 6.65
CA LEU A 183 -25.59 -2.28 7.48
C LEU A 183 -26.67 -2.83 8.42
#